data_AF-A0A4U7BD35-F1
#
_entry.id   AF-A0A4U7BD35-F1
#
_cell.length_a   1.000
_cell.length_b   1.000
_cell.length_c   1.000
_cell.angle_alpha   90.00
_cell.angle_beta   90.00
_cell.angle_gamma   90.00
#
_symmetry.space_group_name_H-M   'P 1'
#
loop_
_entity.id
_entity.type
_entity.pdbx_description
1 polymer ?
#
loop_
_entity_poly.entity_id
_entity_poly.type
_entity_poly.pdbx_seq_one_letter_code
_entity_poly.pdbx_strand_id
1 'polypeptide(L)'
;MKSISITSLSNYILLKQVLACMLVAVAFAAPQQGAPAEPIPIVKDDSQINGDGSYQYAFETGNGISADQKGELKKVGDVEALEVQGEYSYPSENGDPIHLTYTADENGYHPAGAHLPTAPPVPEAIQRALAYLATAAPPQAAAPAAQ
;
A
#
# COMPACT_ATOMS: atom_id res chain seq x y z
N MET A 1 15.86 -22.01 -74.94
CA MET A 1 16.38 -22.51 -73.65
C MET A 1 17.04 -21.33 -72.93
N LYS A 2 16.34 -20.65 -72.01
CA LYS A 2 16.88 -19.47 -71.32
C LYS A 2 17.86 -19.96 -70.25
N SER A 3 19.15 -19.77 -70.48
CA SER A 3 20.20 -20.08 -69.50
C SER A 3 19.97 -19.23 -68.26
N ILE A 4 19.49 -19.84 -67.17
CA ILE A 4 19.37 -19.18 -65.88
C ILE A 4 20.78 -19.09 -65.33
N SER A 5 21.39 -17.90 -65.42
CA SER A 5 22.72 -17.63 -64.88
C SER A 5 22.71 -17.93 -63.37
N ILE A 6 23.72 -18.67 -62.89
CA ILE A 6 23.87 -19.09 -61.49
C ILE A 6 23.75 -17.90 -60.51
N THR A 7 24.17 -16.71 -60.93
CA THR A 7 24.02 -15.44 -60.20
C THR A 7 22.55 -15.07 -59.95
N SER A 8 21.65 -15.30 -60.92
CA SER A 8 20.21 -15.04 -60.79
C SER A 8 19.55 -16.02 -59.82
N LEU A 9 19.98 -17.29 -59.86
CA LEU A 9 19.49 -18.32 -58.94
C LEU A 9 19.93 -18.05 -57.48
N SER A 10 21.18 -17.63 -57.27
CA SER A 10 21.72 -17.27 -55.95
C SER A 10 20.99 -16.07 -55.33
N ASN A 11 20.75 -15.01 -56.12
CA ASN A 11 20.03 -13.83 -55.65
C ASN A 11 18.58 -14.13 -55.24
N TYR A 12 17.92 -15.05 -55.95
CA TYR A 12 16.57 -15.48 -55.61
C TYR A 12 16.51 -16.28 -54.31
N ILE A 13 17.52 -17.12 -54.04
CA ILE A 13 17.65 -17.88 -52.78
C ILE A 13 17.93 -16.93 -51.61
N LEU A 14 18.85 -15.98 -51.77
CA LEU A 14 19.17 -14.95 -50.78
C LEU A 14 17.94 -14.10 -50.42
N LEU A 15 17.17 -13.65 -51.43
CA LEU A 15 15.96 -12.86 -51.21
C LEU A 15 14.90 -13.64 -50.40
N LYS A 16 14.74 -14.94 -50.66
CA LYS A 16 13.83 -15.79 -49.89
C LYS A 16 14.26 -15.98 -48.44
N GLN A 17 15.56 -16.13 -48.20
CA GLN A 17 16.09 -16.24 -46.83
C GLN A 17 15.89 -14.95 -46.05
N VAL A 18 16.14 -13.78 -46.66
CA VAL A 18 15.87 -12.48 -46.02
C VAL A 18 14.39 -12.33 -45.69
N LEU A 19 13.49 -12.73 -46.61
CA LEU A 19 12.05 -12.67 -46.38
C LEU A 19 11.61 -13.62 -45.26
N ALA A 20 12.14 -14.84 -45.22
CA ALA A 20 11.86 -15.81 -44.15
C ALA A 20 12.38 -15.31 -42.78
N CYS A 21 13.59 -14.76 -42.73
CA CYS A 21 14.16 -14.17 -41.51
C CYS A 21 13.35 -12.96 -41.01
N MET A 22 12.84 -12.11 -41.92
CA MET A 22 11.97 -11.01 -41.53
C MET A 22 10.65 -11.49 -40.92
N LEU A 23 10.03 -12.53 -41.47
CA LEU A 23 8.79 -13.09 -40.91
C LEU A 23 8.98 -13.67 -39.51
N VAL A 24 10.11 -14.35 -39.27
CA VAL A 24 10.44 -14.88 -37.93
C VAL A 24 10.72 -13.75 -36.93
N ALA A 25 11.44 -12.70 -37.34
CA ALA A 25 11.71 -11.55 -36.48
C ALA A 25 10.41 -10.83 -36.05
N VAL A 26 9.44 -10.69 -36.96
CA VAL A 26 8.13 -10.09 -36.65
C VAL A 26 7.33 -10.97 -35.68
N ALA A 27 7.39 -12.30 -35.81
CA ALA A 27 6.69 -13.21 -34.90
C ALA A 27 7.24 -13.16 -33.46
N PHE A 28 8.56 -13.00 -33.30
CA PHE A 28 9.20 -12.86 -31.98
C PHE A 28 9.11 -11.43 -31.39
N ALA A 29 8.76 -10.43 -32.20
CA ALA A 29 8.52 -9.06 -31.74
C ALA A 29 7.06 -8.82 -31.30
N ALA A 30 6.18 -9.81 -31.42
CA ALA A 30 4.84 -9.71 -30.87
C ALA A 30 4.93 -9.60 -29.34
N PRO A 31 4.19 -8.67 -28.71
CA PRO A 31 4.14 -8.62 -27.26
C PRO A 31 3.66 -9.98 -26.76
N GLN A 32 4.45 -10.63 -25.91
CA GLN A 32 3.99 -11.76 -25.10
C GLN A 32 2.95 -11.21 -24.13
N GLN A 33 1.71 -11.05 -24.60
CA GLN A 33 0.58 -10.86 -23.71
C GLN A 33 0.52 -12.13 -22.87
N GLY A 34 0.97 -12.02 -21.61
CA GLY A 34 0.74 -13.04 -20.60
C GLY A 34 -0.75 -13.42 -20.61
N ALA A 35 -1.05 -14.62 -20.11
CA ALA A 35 -2.44 -15.06 -20.01
C ALA A 35 -3.33 -13.92 -19.47
N PRO A 36 -4.47 -13.61 -20.09
CA PRO A 36 -5.34 -12.56 -19.59
C PRO A 36 -5.73 -12.91 -18.16
N ALA A 37 -5.22 -12.14 -17.19
CA ALA A 37 -5.66 -12.27 -15.82
C ALA A 37 -7.15 -11.94 -15.80
N GLU A 38 -7.97 -12.86 -15.27
CA GLU A 38 -9.39 -12.59 -15.08
C GLU A 38 -9.55 -11.33 -14.24
N PRO A 39 -10.47 -10.41 -14.59
CA PRO A 39 -10.73 -9.22 -13.78
C PRO A 39 -11.15 -9.60 -12.36
N ILE A 40 -10.47 -9.05 -11.36
CA ILE A 40 -10.84 -9.21 -9.95
C ILE A 40 -12.10 -8.35 -9.70
N PRO A 41 -13.22 -8.93 -9.24
CA PRO A 41 -14.46 -8.18 -9.00
C PRO A 41 -14.36 -7.32 -7.74
N ILE A 42 -15.20 -6.29 -7.65
CA ILE A 42 -15.50 -5.58 -6.39
C ILE A 42 -16.71 -6.27 -5.75
N VAL A 43 -16.57 -6.74 -4.51
CA VAL A 43 -17.62 -7.44 -3.76
C VAL A 43 -18.37 -6.52 -2.79
N LYS A 44 -17.74 -5.41 -2.38
CA LYS A 44 -18.36 -4.35 -1.58
C LYS A 44 -17.85 -2.98 -2.04
N ASP A 45 -18.75 -2.01 -2.13
CA ASP A 45 -18.45 -0.60 -2.36
C ASP A 45 -19.49 0.23 -1.58
N ASP A 46 -19.02 1.06 -0.65
CA ASP A 46 -19.82 1.97 0.16
C ASP A 46 -19.14 3.34 0.17
N SER A 47 -19.92 4.38 -0.09
CA SER A 47 -19.43 5.76 -0.11
C SER A 47 -20.53 6.68 0.38
N GLN A 48 -20.28 7.34 1.50
CA GLN A 48 -21.18 8.26 2.15
C GLN A 48 -20.47 9.58 2.40
N ILE A 49 -21.07 10.67 1.95
CA ILE A 49 -20.57 12.03 2.19
C ILE A 49 -21.68 12.78 2.91
N ASN A 50 -21.37 13.27 4.11
CA ASN A 50 -22.32 14.01 4.92
C ASN A 50 -22.14 15.52 4.68
N GLY A 51 -23.20 16.29 4.89
CA GLY A 51 -23.20 17.74 4.67
C GLY A 51 -22.41 18.54 5.73
N ASP A 52 -21.97 17.89 6.79
CA ASP A 52 -21.17 18.47 7.88
C ASP A 52 -19.65 18.35 7.65
N GLY A 53 -19.23 17.82 6.50
CA GLY A 53 -17.81 17.59 6.17
C GLY A 53 -17.29 16.23 6.61
N SER A 54 -18.09 15.42 7.29
CA SER A 54 -17.74 14.02 7.55
C SER A 54 -18.02 13.14 6.34
N TYR A 55 -17.26 12.06 6.20
CA TYR A 55 -17.44 11.08 5.13
C TYR A 55 -17.05 9.69 5.60
N GLN A 56 -17.55 8.67 4.91
CA GLN A 56 -17.13 7.29 5.04
C GLN A 56 -16.99 6.66 3.66
N TYR A 57 -15.96 5.83 3.51
CA TYR A 57 -15.71 5.06 2.31
C TYR A 57 -15.26 3.65 2.71
N ALA A 58 -15.79 2.63 2.05
CA ALA A 58 -15.35 1.26 2.25
C ALA A 58 -15.45 0.47 0.95
N PHE A 59 -14.45 -0.37 0.66
CA PHE A 59 -14.52 -1.31 -0.45
C PHE A 59 -13.87 -2.65 -0.11
N GLU A 60 -14.26 -3.67 -0.87
CA GLU A 60 -13.69 -5.00 -0.80
C GLU A 60 -13.62 -5.61 -2.21
N THR A 61 -12.51 -6.25 -2.53
CA THR A 61 -12.27 -6.95 -3.79
C THR A 61 -12.44 -8.45 -3.61
N GLY A 62 -12.76 -9.17 -4.70
CA GLY A 62 -12.93 -10.63 -4.68
C GLY A 62 -11.67 -11.42 -4.36
N ASN A 63 -10.49 -10.79 -4.34
CA ASN A 63 -9.24 -11.39 -3.91
C ASN A 63 -8.84 -11.00 -2.47
N GLY A 64 -9.74 -10.44 -1.68
CA GLY A 64 -9.53 -10.18 -0.25
C GLY A 64 -8.74 -8.91 0.07
N ILE A 65 -8.67 -7.95 -0.87
CA ILE A 65 -8.19 -6.60 -0.57
C ILE A 65 -9.38 -5.78 -0.07
N SER A 66 -9.23 -5.13 1.07
CA SER A 66 -10.28 -4.26 1.63
C SER A 66 -9.70 -2.96 2.16
N ALA A 67 -10.51 -1.91 2.13
CA ALA A 67 -10.23 -0.68 2.87
C ALA A 67 -11.53 -0.15 3.47
N ASP A 68 -11.44 0.43 4.66
CA ASP A 68 -12.49 1.23 5.29
C ASP A 68 -11.86 2.51 5.83
N GLN A 69 -12.52 3.64 5.64
CA GLN A 69 -12.04 4.92 6.09
C GLN A 69 -13.21 5.83 6.42
N LYS A 70 -13.09 6.59 7.50
CA LYS A 70 -13.97 7.69 7.83
C LYS A 70 -13.16 8.94 8.13
N GLY A 71 -13.70 10.09 7.74
CA GLY A 71 -13.16 11.39 8.09
C GLY A 71 -14.20 12.22 8.82
N GLU A 72 -13.76 12.95 9.85
CA GLU A 72 -14.60 13.82 10.66
C GLU A 72 -13.85 15.13 10.94
N LEU A 73 -14.54 16.27 10.86
CA LEU A 73 -13.97 17.56 11.26
C LEU A 73 -13.96 17.67 12.79
N LYS A 74 -12.77 17.84 13.37
CA LYS A 74 -12.55 18.09 14.79
C LYS A 74 -12.11 19.52 15.03
N LYS A 75 -12.50 20.08 16.17
CA LYS A 75 -12.00 21.36 16.65
C LYS A 75 -10.73 21.16 17.46
N VAL A 76 -9.66 21.84 17.06
CA VAL A 76 -8.40 21.85 17.80
C VAL A 76 -7.97 23.28 18.01
N GLY A 77 -8.09 23.69 19.28
CA GLY A 77 -8.04 25.10 19.64
C GLY A 77 -9.13 25.88 18.92
N ASP A 78 -8.73 26.90 18.17
CA ASP A 78 -9.62 27.81 17.44
C ASP A 78 -9.82 27.42 15.97
N VAL A 79 -9.24 26.30 15.51
CA VAL A 79 -9.25 25.87 14.10
C VAL A 79 -9.97 24.53 13.95
N GLU A 80 -10.61 24.33 12.79
CA GLU A 80 -11.16 23.03 12.39
C GLU A 80 -10.10 22.24 11.61
N ALA A 81 -9.89 21.01 12.02
CA ALA A 81 -8.96 20.08 11.40
C ALA A 81 -9.67 18.77 11.07
N LEU A 82 -9.29 18.15 9.95
CA LEU A 82 -9.84 16.87 9.54
C LEU A 82 -9.05 15.74 10.23
N GLU A 83 -9.74 14.94 11.04
CA GLU A 83 -9.22 13.66 11.51
C GLU A 83 -9.76 12.55 10.62
N VAL A 84 -8.88 11.66 10.18
CA VAL A 84 -9.21 10.50 9.35
C VAL A 84 -8.79 9.24 10.08
N GLN A 85 -9.71 8.29 10.22
CA GLN A 85 -9.43 6.97 10.74
C GLN A 85 -9.75 5.95 9.67
N GLY A 86 -8.87 4.98 9.46
CA GLY A 86 -9.14 3.92 8.51
C GLY A 86 -8.32 2.68 8.73
N GLU A 87 -8.66 1.68 7.93
CA GLU A 87 -8.02 0.40 7.88
C GLU A 87 -7.85 -0.07 6.44
N TYR A 88 -6.83 -0.89 6.24
CA TYR A 88 -6.53 -1.55 4.99
C TYR A 88 -6.13 -2.99 5.26
N SER A 89 -6.61 -3.92 4.45
CA SER A 89 -6.20 -5.31 4.48
C SER A 89 -5.92 -5.86 3.09
N TYR A 90 -4.92 -6.73 2.98
CA TYR A 90 -4.56 -7.40 1.75
C TYR A 90 -3.92 -8.76 2.04
N PRO A 91 -4.05 -9.75 1.14
CA PRO A 91 -3.38 -11.04 1.29
C PRO A 91 -1.86 -10.88 1.10
N SER A 92 -1.07 -11.45 2.02
CA SER A 92 0.38 -11.59 1.86
C SER A 92 0.73 -12.65 0.81
N GLU A 93 2.02 -12.75 0.45
CA GLU A 93 2.53 -13.82 -0.42
C GLU A 93 2.25 -15.24 0.12
N ASN A 94 2.05 -15.37 1.45
CA ASN A 94 1.72 -16.63 2.11
C ASN A 94 0.20 -16.88 2.24
N GLY A 95 -0.63 -15.93 1.82
CA GLY A 95 -2.10 -16.00 1.94
C GLY A 95 -2.66 -15.49 3.27
N ASP A 96 -1.81 -15.23 4.27
CA ASP A 96 -2.24 -14.59 5.52
C ASP A 96 -2.60 -13.12 5.27
N PRO A 97 -3.74 -12.61 5.80
CA PRO A 97 -4.11 -11.22 5.62
C PRO A 97 -3.17 -10.32 6.42
N ILE A 98 -2.56 -9.35 5.73
CA ILE A 98 -1.90 -8.22 6.37
C ILE A 98 -2.96 -7.18 6.66
N HIS A 99 -2.93 -6.64 7.88
CA HIS A 99 -3.84 -5.60 8.32
C HIS A 99 -3.06 -4.39 8.83
N LEU A 100 -3.55 -3.21 8.46
CA LEU A 100 -3.04 -1.91 8.85
C LEU A 100 -4.22 -1.05 9.29
N THR A 101 -4.14 -0.46 10.46
CA THR A 101 -5.03 0.61 10.91
C THR A 101 -4.24 1.91 10.97
N TYR A 102 -4.90 3.05 10.79
CA TYR A 102 -4.25 4.34 10.90
C TYR A 102 -5.18 5.42 11.41
N THR A 103 -4.57 6.42 12.04
CA THR A 103 -5.19 7.70 12.34
C THR A 103 -4.35 8.80 11.71
N ALA A 104 -4.97 9.65 10.89
CA ALA A 104 -4.37 10.88 10.39
C ALA A 104 -5.03 12.06 11.10
N ASP A 105 -4.25 12.79 11.87
CA ASP A 105 -4.66 13.98 12.61
C ASP A 105 -3.70 15.14 12.32
N GLU A 106 -3.79 16.23 13.07
CA GLU A 106 -2.92 17.39 12.85
C GLU A 106 -1.46 17.16 13.24
N ASN A 107 -1.20 16.12 14.02
CA ASN A 107 0.15 15.70 14.37
C ASN A 107 0.74 14.74 13.33
N GLY A 108 -0.03 14.36 12.31
CA GLY A 108 0.42 13.60 11.14
C GLY A 108 -0.27 12.25 11.01
N TYR A 109 0.43 11.30 10.39
CA TYR A 109 -0.08 9.97 10.09
C TYR A 109 0.49 8.95 11.09
N HIS A 110 -0.40 8.26 11.80
CA HIS A 110 -0.06 7.28 12.85
C HIS A 110 -0.53 5.89 12.44
N PRO A 111 0.28 5.11 11.71
CA PRO A 111 -0.06 3.75 11.31
C PRO A 111 0.24 2.75 12.43
N ALA A 112 -0.62 1.74 12.54
CA ALA A 112 -0.44 0.60 13.42
C ALA A 112 -0.71 -0.70 12.65
N GLY A 113 0.20 -1.66 12.77
CA GLY A 113 0.10 -2.96 12.11
C GLY A 113 1.23 -3.87 12.56
N ALA A 114 0.97 -5.17 12.68
CA ALA A 114 1.95 -6.16 13.16
C ALA A 114 3.20 -6.28 12.28
N HIS A 115 3.10 -5.85 11.03
CA HIS A 115 4.18 -5.88 10.04
C HIS A 115 5.06 -4.62 10.06
N LEU A 116 4.71 -3.60 10.87
CA LEU A 116 5.47 -2.37 10.97
C LEU A 116 6.66 -2.53 11.93
N PRO A 117 7.78 -1.83 11.70
CA PRO A 117 8.88 -1.79 12.66
C PRO A 117 8.41 -1.20 14.00
N THR A 118 8.54 -1.98 15.07
CA THR A 118 8.28 -1.50 16.43
C THR A 118 9.56 -1.00 17.07
N ALA A 119 9.47 0.03 17.92
CA ALA A 119 10.58 0.45 18.76
C ALA A 119 11.08 -0.72 19.62
N PRO A 120 12.39 -0.80 19.92
CA PRO A 120 12.92 -1.82 20.81
C PRO A 120 12.25 -1.72 22.19
N PRO A 121 12.13 -2.84 22.92
CA PRO A 121 11.54 -2.85 24.25
C PRO A 121 12.29 -1.91 25.18
N VAL A 122 11.54 -1.21 26.06
CA VAL A 122 12.10 -0.29 27.04
C VAL A 122 13.09 -1.04 27.96
N PRO A 123 14.32 -0.55 28.17
CA PRO A 123 15.31 -1.17 29.05
C PRO A 123 14.79 -1.44 30.48
N GLU A 124 15.21 -2.57 31.08
CA GLU A 124 14.77 -3.01 32.43
C GLU A 124 15.01 -1.94 33.50
N ALA A 125 16.12 -1.20 33.43
CA ALA A 125 16.43 -0.14 34.38
C ALA A 125 15.35 0.95 34.43
N ILE A 126 14.79 1.32 33.27
CA ILE A 126 13.70 2.30 33.18
C ILE A 126 12.41 1.71 33.74
N GLN A 127 12.12 0.44 33.45
CA GLN A 127 10.95 -0.24 34.01
C GLN A 127 11.02 -0.30 35.55
N ARG A 128 12.20 -0.61 36.12
CA ARG A 128 12.42 -0.59 37.58
C ARG A 128 12.27 0.80 38.17
N ALA A 129 12.79 1.82 37.50
CA ALA A 129 12.64 3.21 37.93
C ALA A 129 11.16 3.64 37.94
N LEU A 130 10.40 3.30 36.89
CA LEU A 130 8.95 3.57 36.82
C LEU A 130 8.17 2.84 37.92
N ALA A 131 8.50 1.57 38.20
CA ALA A 131 7.88 0.80 39.28
C ALA A 131 8.18 1.40 40.67
N TYR A 132 9.41 1.88 40.88
CA TYR A 132 9.78 2.61 42.10
C TYR A 132 9.00 3.93 42.22
N LEU A 133 8.93 4.73 41.15
CA LEU A 133 8.17 5.99 41.15
C LEU A 133 6.66 5.77 41.38
N ALA A 134 6.09 4.68 40.85
CA ALA A 134 4.69 4.34 41.05
C ALA A 134 4.37 3.91 42.50
N THR A 135 5.37 3.43 43.24
CA THR A 135 5.23 3.01 44.65
C THR A 135 5.71 4.07 45.64
N ALA A 136 6.46 5.07 45.18
CA ALA A 136 6.88 6.21 45.97
C ALA A 136 5.68 7.15 46.24
N ALA A 137 5.54 7.61 47.49
CA ALA A 137 4.56 8.64 47.82
C ALA A 137 4.85 9.93 47.03
N PRO A 138 3.82 10.70 46.61
CA PRO A 138 4.05 11.97 45.92
C PRO A 138 4.98 12.86 46.75
N PRO A 139 5.86 13.65 46.11
CA PRO A 139 6.69 14.60 46.83
C PRO A 139 5.77 15.45 47.69
N GLN A 140 6.02 15.48 49.00
CA GLN A 140 5.25 16.31 49.91
C GLN A 140 5.41 17.75 49.42
N ALA A 141 4.32 18.34 48.92
CA ALA A 141 4.33 19.69 48.40
C ALA A 141 4.99 20.58 49.45
N ALA A 142 6.14 21.16 49.11
CA ALA A 142 6.86 22.03 50.02
C ALA A 142 5.87 23.11 50.48
N ALA A 143 5.48 23.04 51.75
CA ALA A 143 4.58 24.04 52.33
C ALA A 143 5.19 25.41 52.02
N PRO A 144 4.43 26.38 51.49
CA PRO A 144 4.97 27.69 51.21
C PRO A 144 5.59 28.23 52.50
N ALA A 145 6.88 28.57 52.45
CA ALA A 145 7.57 29.15 53.57
C ALA A 145 6.84 30.44 53.96
N ALA A 146 6.13 30.41 55.09
CA ALA A 146 5.52 31.60 55.65
C ALA A 146 6.64 32.58 56.00
N GLN A 147 6.69 33.71 55.30
CA GLN A 147 7.36 34.94 55.71
C GLN A 147 6.29 35.91 56.18
#